data_AF-A0A961LED7-F1
#
_entry.id   AF-A0A961LED7-F1
#
_cell.length_a   1.000
_cell.length_b   1.000
_cell.length_c   1.000
_cell.angle_alpha   90.00
_cell.angle_beta   90.00
_cell.angle_gamma   90.00
#
_symmetry.space_group_name_H-M   'P 1'
#
loop_
_entity.id
_entity.type
_entity.pdbx_description
1 polymer ?
#
loop_
_entity_poly.entity_id
_entity_poly.type
_entity_poly.pdbx_seq_one_letter_code
_entity_poly.pdbx_strand_id
1 'polypeptide(L)' 'MKLKVVAVFAIAFVMGGCQTAEKPPRYPKDPPKTKSEWCLLGGKLLGDPYLSDWQKLSIYEKLRNRGCLR' A
#
# COMPACT_ATOMS: atom_id res chain seq x y z
N MET A 1 31.76 -32.24 31.29
CA MET A 1 31.37 -31.00 30.58
C MET A 1 31.42 -31.25 29.08
N LYS A 2 30.46 -30.67 28.32
CA LYS A 2 30.30 -30.70 26.84
C LYS A 2 29.16 -31.58 26.31
N LEU A 3 27.92 -31.30 26.76
CA LEU A 3 26.71 -31.47 25.93
C LEU A 3 26.23 -30.06 25.55
N LYS A 4 26.78 -29.47 24.50
CA LYS A 4 26.33 -28.18 23.94
C LYS A 4 26.49 -28.16 22.43
N VAL A 5 25.96 -29.16 21.71
CA VAL A 5 25.98 -29.13 20.23
C VAL A 5 24.70 -29.72 19.61
N VAL A 6 23.59 -29.79 20.34
CA VAL A 6 22.32 -30.30 19.79
C VAL A 6 21.19 -29.34 20.14
N ALA A 7 21.32 -28.08 19.72
CA ALA A 7 20.24 -27.10 19.87
C ALA A 7 20.31 -25.96 18.83
N VAL A 8 20.88 -26.21 17.64
CA VAL A 8 21.05 -25.14 16.62
C VAL A 8 20.29 -25.44 15.32
N PHE A 9 19.55 -26.55 15.23
CA PHE A 9 18.81 -26.92 14.01
C PHE A 9 17.29 -26.67 14.06
N ALA A 10 16.78 -26.00 15.09
CA ALA A 10 15.35 -25.73 15.25
C ALA A 10 14.94 -24.25 15.02
N ILE A 11 15.82 -23.41 14.45
CA ILE A 11 15.53 -21.99 14.16
C ILE A 11 15.43 -21.74 12.64
N ALA A 12 15.68 -22.75 11.80
CA ALA A 12 15.63 -22.59 10.34
C ALA A 12 14.21 -22.60 9.73
N PHE A 13 13.16 -22.92 10.50
CA PHE A 13 11.81 -23.13 9.96
C PHE A 13 10.80 -22.00 10.22
N VAL A 14 11.17 -20.92 10.91
CA VAL A 14 10.24 -19.79 11.19
C VAL A 14 10.49 -18.58 10.27
N MET A 15 11.55 -18.60 9.47
CA MET A 15 11.87 -17.54 8.48
C MET A 15 11.32 -17.87 7.08
N GLY A 16 10.33 -18.76 6.97
CA GLY A 16 9.59 -19.04 5.74
C GLY A 16 8.31 -18.21 5.60
N GLY A 17 8.18 -17.12 6.35
CA GLY A 17 7.14 -16.13 6.13
C GLY A 17 7.38 -15.50 4.76
N CYS A 18 6.73 -16.04 3.75
CA CYS A 18 6.63 -15.46 2.42
C CYS A 18 6.09 -14.03 2.58
N GLN A 19 6.98 -13.06 2.72
CA GLN A 19 6.65 -11.67 2.48
C GLN A 19 6.46 -11.59 0.98
N THR A 20 5.25 -11.98 0.56
CA THR A 20 4.72 -11.68 -0.75
C THR A 20 5.04 -10.21 -0.95
N ALA A 21 6.03 -9.93 -1.81
CA ALA A 21 6.37 -8.58 -2.19
C ALA A 21 5.19 -8.07 -3.01
N GLU A 22 4.12 -7.68 -2.33
CA GLU A 22 3.05 -6.88 -2.86
C GLU A 22 3.76 -5.66 -3.44
N LYS A 23 3.85 -5.62 -4.77
CA LYS A 23 4.36 -4.46 -5.49
C LYS A 23 3.71 -3.25 -4.84
N PRO A 24 4.49 -2.29 -4.31
CA PRO A 24 3.88 -1.10 -3.73
C PRO A 24 2.98 -0.51 -4.82
N PRO A 25 1.72 -0.16 -4.50
CA PRO A 25 0.81 0.40 -5.48
C PRO A 25 1.52 1.55 -6.17
N ARG A 26 1.71 1.41 -7.48
CA ARG A 26 2.55 2.27 -8.29
C ARG A 26 1.76 3.54 -8.57
N TYR A 27 1.60 4.38 -7.55
CA TYR A 27 0.99 5.68 -7.72
C TYR A 27 1.83 6.51 -8.68
N PRO A 28 1.21 7.30 -9.56
CA PRO A 28 1.95 8.20 -10.42
C PRO A 28 2.83 9.10 -9.54
N LYS A 29 4.14 9.05 -9.80
CA LYS A 29 5.13 9.84 -9.08
C LYS A 29 4.93 11.33 -9.34
N ASP A 30 4.39 11.65 -10.51
CA ASP A 30 4.07 13.01 -10.93
C ASP A 30 2.67 13.41 -10.46
N PRO A 31 2.52 14.58 -9.80
CA PRO A 31 1.21 15.07 -9.42
C PRO A 31 0.38 15.41 -10.67
N PRO A 32 -0.93 15.13 -10.67
CA PRO A 32 -1.78 15.47 -11.82
C PRO A 32 -1.80 16.98 -12.02
N LYS A 33 -1.58 17.41 -13.26
CA LYS A 33 -1.43 18.84 -13.61
C LYS A 33 -2.79 19.50 -13.82
N THR A 34 -3.76 18.77 -14.34
CA THR A 34 -5.10 19.30 -14.63
C THR A 34 -6.14 18.81 -13.62
N LYS A 35 -7.24 19.57 -13.49
CA LYS A 35 -8.41 19.16 -12.68
C LYS A 35 -8.95 17.81 -13.17
N SER A 36 -9.06 17.62 -14.49
CA SER A 36 -9.58 16.40 -15.10
C SER A 36 -8.73 15.18 -14.77
N GLU A 37 -7.41 15.28 -14.84
CA GLU A 37 -6.50 14.19 -14.42
C GLU A 37 -6.62 13.90 -12.93
N TRP A 38 -6.80 14.93 -12.10
CA TRP A 38 -7.05 14.75 -10.67
C TRP A 38 -8.35 13.98 -10.41
N CYS A 39 -9.43 14.32 -11.10
CA CYS A 39 -10.71 13.63 -10.96
C CYS A 39 -10.62 12.16 -11.40
N LEU A 40 -9.96 11.90 -12.54
CA LEU A 40 -9.76 10.55 -13.06
C LEU A 40 -8.85 9.72 -12.16
N LEU A 41 -7.74 10.29 -11.70
CA LEU A 41 -6.81 9.59 -10.81
C LEU A 41 -7.48 9.31 -9.46
N GLY A 42 -8.09 10.32 -8.84
CA GLY A 42 -8.72 10.13 -7.54
C GLY A 42 -9.86 9.11 -7.57
N GLY A 43 -10.65 9.05 -8.64
CA GLY A 43 -11.65 7.98 -8.82
C GLY A 43 -11.02 6.58 -8.85
N LYS A 44 -9.89 6.41 -9.54
CA LYS A 44 -9.14 5.14 -9.54
C LYS A 44 -8.60 4.80 -8.16
N LEU A 45 -8.07 5.79 -7.44
CA LEU A 45 -7.53 5.60 -6.10
C LEU A 45 -8.61 5.22 -5.07
N LEU A 46 -9.82 5.77 -5.18
CA LEU A 46 -10.92 5.38 -4.28
C LEU A 46 -11.30 3.90 -4.41
N GLY A 47 -11.17 3.33 -5.61
CA GLY A 47 -11.40 1.91 -5.88
C GLY A 47 -10.21 1.00 -5.57
N ASP A 48 -9.06 1.53 -5.14
CA ASP A 48 -7.85 0.75 -4.92
C ASP A 48 -7.95 -0.05 -3.60
N PRO A 49 -7.89 -1.40 -3.62
CA PRO A 49 -7.95 -2.20 -2.40
C PRO A 49 -6.71 -2.07 -1.51
N TYR A 50 -5.60 -1.55 -2.05
CA TYR A 50 -4.33 -1.37 -1.34
C TYR A 50 -4.21 -0.02 -0.65
N LEU A 51 -5.19 0.89 -0.83
CA LEU A 51 -5.28 2.12 -0.05
C LEU A 51 -6.02 1.86 1.26
N SER A 52 -5.41 2.32 2.34
CA SER A 52 -6.09 2.39 3.64
C SER A 52 -7.30 3.32 3.58
N ASP A 53 -8.29 3.08 4.44
CA ASP A 53 -9.51 3.89 4.50
C ASP A 53 -9.20 5.37 4.75
N TRP A 54 -8.19 5.67 5.58
CA TRP A 54 -7.73 7.03 5.83
C TRP A 54 -7.20 7.72 4.57
N GLN A 55 -6.43 7.00 3.74
CA GLN A 55 -5.94 7.56 2.49
C GLN A 55 -7.10 7.80 1.52
N LYS A 56 -8.03 6.84 1.40
CA LYS A 56 -9.24 7.00 0.59
C LYS A 56 -10.07 8.19 1.04
N LEU A 57 -10.23 8.40 2.35
CA LEU A 57 -10.93 9.56 2.91
C LEU A 57 -10.27 10.87 2.47
N SER A 58 -8.93 10.96 2.60
CA SER A 58 -8.19 12.15 2.18
C SER A 58 -8.30 12.42 0.67
N ILE A 59 -8.36 11.38 -0.15
CA ILE A 59 -8.55 11.49 -1.60
C ILE A 59 -9.98 11.96 -1.90
N TYR A 60 -10.96 11.39 -1.21
CA TYR A 60 -12.37 11.76 -1.34
C TYR A 60 -12.59 13.24 -1.03
N GLU A 61 -12.05 13.74 0.08
CA GLU A 61 -12.14 15.16 0.45
C GLU A 61 -11.46 16.07 -0.59
N LYS A 62 -10.27 15.69 -1.07
CA LYS A 62 -9.56 16.45 -2.11
C LYS A 62 -10.36 16.51 -3.41
N LEU A 63 -11.01 15.41 -3.79
CA LEU A 63 -11.86 15.35 -4.97
C LEU A 63 -13.13 16.21 -4.80
N ARG A 64 -13.77 16.15 -3.64
CA ARG A 64 -14.94 16.98 -3.32
C ARG A 64 -14.60 18.47 -3.37
N ASN A 65 -13.50 18.87 -2.72
CA ASN A 65 -13.06 20.27 -2.68
C ASN A 65 -12.66 20.82 -4.06
N ARG A 66 -12.21 19.96 -4.97
CA ARG A 66 -11.93 20.33 -6.37
C ARG A 66 -13.17 20.29 -7.26
N GLY A 67 -14.32 19.86 -6.76
CA GLY A 67 -15.56 19.72 -7.52
C GLY A 67 -15.51 18.59 -8.54
N CYS A 68 -14.82 17.50 -8.21
CA CYS A 68 -14.82 16.24 -8.97
C CYS A 68 -15.93 15.29 -8.52
N LEU A 69 -16.31 15.38 -7.25
CA LEU A 69 -17.39 14.61 -6.63
C LEU A 69 -18.48 15.59 -6.18
N ARG A 70 -19.73 15.21 -6.38
CA ARG A 70 -20.91 16.01 -6.07
C ARG A 70 -21.47 15.63 -4.71
#